data_AF-A0A0M9FUL9-F1
#
_entry.id   AF-A0A0M9FUL9-F1
#
_cell.length_a   1.000
_cell.length_b   1.000
_cell.length_c   1.000
_cell.angle_alpha   90.00
_cell.angle_beta   90.00
_cell.angle_gamma   90.00
#
_symmetry.space_group_name_H-M   'P 1'
#
loop_
_entity.id
_entity.type
_entity.pdbx_description
1 polymer ?
#
loop_
_entity_poly.entity_id
_entity_poly.type
_entity_poly.pdbx_seq_one_letter_code
_entity_poly.pdbx_strand_id
1 'polypeptide(L)'
;MRTAWQEATEEQARHHHVLSLAFLLVVVCFLMVWCLDISSQSVMNRVFTSPQARWYHTPSSTASPSAVNTVEGNLDGVAADAKNSVKEFFALAGNFMSPQPQRYTRDEVAQHRTADDLWIVIDGNVLDVSLFIHQHPGGLVLLDGAGGQDMATVFARFHHPSSVRLFANFCIGHVVGA
;
A
#
# COMPACT_ATOMS: atom_id res chain seq x y z
N MET A 1 15.18 -3.66 -69.72
CA MET A 1 15.99 -2.81 -68.83
C MET A 1 15.02 -1.93 -68.05
N ARG A 2 14.94 -2.08 -66.73
CA ARG A 2 14.15 -1.16 -65.89
C ARG A 2 14.88 0.18 -65.82
N THR A 3 14.13 1.27 -65.77
CA THR A 3 14.71 2.62 -65.66
C THR A 3 15.08 2.90 -64.20
N ALA A 4 16.17 3.63 -63.96
CA ALA A 4 16.65 3.96 -62.61
C ALA A 4 15.57 4.62 -61.71
N TRP A 5 14.59 5.28 -62.32
CA TRP A 5 13.44 5.85 -61.61
C TRP A 5 12.48 4.79 -61.04
N GLN A 6 12.24 3.70 -61.76
CA GLN A 6 11.38 2.61 -61.28
C GLN A 6 12.03 1.89 -60.09
N GLU A 7 13.34 1.68 -60.12
CA GLU A 7 14.08 1.04 -59.04
C GLU A 7 14.07 1.88 -57.75
N ALA A 8 14.25 3.20 -57.85
CA ALA A 8 14.19 4.11 -56.72
C ALA A 8 12.79 4.16 -56.06
N THR A 9 11.72 4.09 -56.87
CA THR A 9 10.35 4.06 -56.33
C THR A 9 10.02 2.73 -55.64
N GLU A 10 10.53 1.61 -56.17
CA GLU A 10 10.38 0.30 -55.53
C GLU A 10 11.15 0.22 -54.20
N GLU A 11 12.34 0.83 -54.12
CA GLU A 11 13.13 0.87 -52.88
C GLU A 11 12.49 1.75 -51.81
N GLN A 12 12.00 2.93 -52.17
CA GLN A 12 11.26 3.79 -51.25
C GLN A 12 9.99 3.10 -50.73
N ALA A 13 9.24 2.40 -51.60
CA ALA A 13 8.09 1.62 -51.17
C ALA A 13 8.47 0.50 -50.19
N ARG A 14 9.56 -0.24 -50.45
CA ARG A 14 10.08 -1.26 -49.53
C ARG A 14 10.44 -0.67 -48.17
N HIS A 15 11.04 0.51 -48.11
CA HIS A 15 11.38 1.17 -46.85
C HIS A 15 10.15 1.54 -46.03
N HIS A 16 9.11 2.10 -46.66
CA HIS A 16 7.84 2.40 -45.98
C HIS A 16 7.13 1.13 -45.49
N HIS A 17 7.16 0.04 -46.28
CA HIS A 17 6.62 -1.25 -45.85
C HIS A 17 7.37 -1.84 -44.64
N VAL A 18 8.71 -1.75 -44.63
CA VAL A 18 9.53 -2.24 -43.50
C VAL A 18 9.27 -1.42 -42.24
N LEU A 19 9.17 -0.10 -42.34
CA LEU A 19 8.86 0.78 -41.20
C LEU A 19 7.45 0.53 -40.65
N SER A 20 6.46 0.31 -41.52
CA SER A 20 5.09 -0.02 -41.11
C SER A 20 5.00 -1.38 -40.41
N LEU A 21 5.74 -2.39 -40.88
CA LEU A 21 5.79 -3.71 -40.24
C LEU A 21 6.51 -3.66 -38.89
N ALA A 22 7.59 -2.88 -38.79
CA ALA A 22 8.30 -2.69 -37.52
C ALA A 22 7.42 -1.99 -36.48
N PHE A 23 6.67 -0.96 -36.87
CA PHE A 23 5.72 -0.28 -35.97
C PHE A 23 4.59 -1.21 -35.52
N LEU A 24 4.03 -2.00 -36.43
CA LEU A 24 2.99 -2.99 -36.10
C LEU A 24 3.51 -4.05 -35.12
N LEU A 25 4.75 -4.54 -35.29
CA LEU A 25 5.37 -5.49 -34.36
C LEU A 25 5.55 -4.89 -32.97
N VAL A 26 5.99 -3.64 -32.85
CA VAL A 26 6.10 -2.97 -31.54
C VAL A 26 4.73 -2.86 -30.88
N VAL A 27 3.70 -2.40 -31.60
CA VAL A 27 2.34 -2.28 -31.05
C VAL A 27 1.77 -3.65 -30.64
N VAL A 28 1.97 -4.70 -31.43
CA VAL A 28 1.54 -6.07 -31.09
C VAL A 28 2.29 -6.61 -29.87
N CYS A 29 3.60 -6.34 -29.74
CA CYS A 29 4.36 -6.70 -28.54
C CYS A 29 3.85 -5.99 -27.29
N PHE A 30 3.56 -4.68 -27.37
CA PHE A 30 2.99 -3.93 -26.24
C PHE A 30 1.60 -4.45 -25.86
N LEU A 31 0.73 -4.75 -26.83
CA LEU A 31 -0.59 -5.32 -26.58
C LEU A 31 -0.53 -6.74 -26.01
N MET A 32 0.44 -7.57 -26.43
CA MET A 32 0.63 -8.90 -25.85
C MET A 32 1.12 -8.82 -24.40
N VAL A 33 2.08 -7.94 -24.09
CA VAL A 33 2.53 -7.72 -22.71
C VAL A 33 1.38 -7.23 -21.82
N TRP A 34 0.51 -6.35 -22.35
CA TRP A 34 -0.66 -5.85 -21.62
C TRP A 34 -1.74 -6.94 -21.40
N CYS A 35 -1.94 -7.84 -22.37
CA CYS A 35 -2.87 -8.98 -22.21
C CYS A 35 -2.38 -10.04 -21.22
N LEU A 36 -1.06 -10.24 -21.10
CA LEU A 36 -0.48 -11.16 -20.12
C LEU A 36 -0.61 -10.61 -18.68
N ASP A 37 -0.57 -9.30 -18.49
CA ASP A 37 -0.75 -8.64 -17.19
C ASP A 37 -2.22 -8.65 -16.71
N ILE A 38 -3.18 -8.42 -17.62
CA ILE A 38 -4.63 -8.48 -17.32
C ILE A 38 -5.10 -9.88 -16.91
N SER A 39 -4.47 -10.93 -17.44
CA SER A 39 -4.84 -12.31 -17.12
C SER A 39 -4.37 -12.75 -15.73
N SER A 40 -3.33 -12.11 -15.17
CA SER A 40 -2.83 -12.37 -13.81
C SER A 40 -3.78 -11.85 -12.72
N GLN A 41 -4.47 -10.73 -12.99
CA GLN A 41 -5.50 -10.15 -12.09
C GLN A 41 -6.77 -11.02 -11.98
N SER A 42 -6.99 -11.94 -12.93
CA SER A 42 -8.25 -12.70 -13.06
C SER A 42 -8.32 -13.97 -12.21
N VAL A 43 -7.18 -14.54 -11.82
CA VAL A 43 -7.11 -15.85 -11.14
C VAL A 43 -7.33 -15.73 -9.62
N MET A 44 -7.10 -14.55 -9.03
CA MET A 44 -7.39 -14.30 -7.61
C MET A 44 -8.87 -14.03 -7.31
N ASN A 45 -9.73 -13.95 -8.35
CA ASN A 45 -11.14 -13.61 -8.20
C ASN A 45 -12.06 -14.81 -7.86
N ARG A 46 -11.49 -16.00 -7.57
CA ARG A 46 -12.27 -17.24 -7.35
C ARG A 46 -12.17 -17.87 -5.96
N VAL A 47 -11.43 -17.30 -5.01
CA VAL A 47 -11.22 -17.93 -3.69
C VAL A 47 -12.06 -17.32 -2.56
N PHE A 48 -12.64 -16.13 -2.72
CA PHE A 48 -13.21 -15.39 -1.58
C PHE A 48 -14.70 -15.09 -1.66
N THR A 49 -15.51 -16.02 -2.18
CA THR A 49 -16.96 -15.99 -1.93
C THR A 49 -17.28 -16.82 -0.69
N SER A 50 -17.27 -16.17 0.48
CA SER A 50 -17.87 -16.68 1.71
C SER A 50 -18.47 -15.50 2.49
N PRO A 51 -19.81 -15.39 2.55
CA PRO A 51 -20.46 -14.35 3.33
C PRO A 51 -20.73 -14.89 4.73
N GLN A 52 -20.16 -14.25 5.76
CA GLN A 52 -20.81 -14.19 7.07
C GLN A 52 -20.27 -13.05 7.93
N ALA A 53 -21.09 -12.01 7.99
CA ALA A 53 -21.06 -10.92 8.96
C ALA A 53 -21.54 -11.41 10.32
N ARG A 54 -20.79 -11.13 11.41
CA ARG A 54 -21.30 -10.97 12.78
C ARG A 54 -20.19 -10.51 13.75
N TRP A 55 -19.91 -9.21 13.87
CA TRP A 55 -18.89 -8.71 14.81
C TRP A 55 -19.34 -7.52 15.66
N TYR A 56 -20.57 -7.52 16.19
CA TYR A 56 -20.93 -6.61 17.30
C TYR A 56 -21.93 -7.25 18.26
N HIS A 57 -21.44 -8.09 19.18
CA HIS A 57 -22.07 -8.32 20.48
C HIS A 57 -20.97 -8.59 21.51
N THR A 58 -20.76 -7.65 22.43
CA THR A 58 -20.03 -7.87 23.68
C THR A 58 -21.03 -7.85 24.82
N PRO A 59 -21.10 -8.87 25.69
CA PRO A 59 -21.87 -8.76 26.92
C PRO A 59 -21.11 -7.85 27.91
N SER A 60 -21.87 -6.97 28.54
CA SER A 60 -21.46 -6.16 29.69
C SER A 60 -20.93 -7.04 30.82
N SER A 61 -19.68 -6.84 31.24
CA SER A 61 -19.25 -7.23 32.58
C SER A 61 -18.72 -6.01 33.32
N THR A 62 -19.45 -5.73 34.40
CA THR A 62 -19.14 -4.80 35.48
C THR A 62 -17.91 -5.26 36.25
N ALA A 63 -16.89 -4.40 36.36
CA ALA A 63 -16.09 -4.26 37.59
C ALA A 63 -15.17 -3.04 37.45
N SER A 64 -15.50 -1.98 38.20
CA SER A 64 -14.57 -0.94 38.62
C SER A 64 -13.61 -1.54 39.67
N PRO A 65 -12.39 -0.99 39.85
CA PRO A 65 -12.30 0.05 40.86
C PRO A 65 -11.44 1.25 40.46
N SER A 66 -11.97 2.40 40.87
CA SER A 66 -11.34 3.68 41.18
C SER A 66 -9.82 3.67 41.38
N ALA A 67 -9.15 4.52 40.60
CA ALA A 67 -8.07 5.37 41.09
C ALA A 67 -8.07 6.68 40.29
N VAL A 68 -8.91 7.63 40.74
CA VAL A 68 -8.68 9.05 40.44
C VAL A 68 -7.49 9.46 41.30
N ASN A 69 -6.40 9.82 40.64
CA ASN A 69 -5.38 10.71 41.21
C ASN A 69 -5.26 11.90 40.27
N THR A 70 -5.83 13.02 40.69
CA THR A 70 -5.54 14.34 40.12
C THR A 70 -4.07 14.64 40.40
N VAL A 71 -3.24 14.69 39.36
CA VAL A 71 -1.92 15.33 39.42
C VAL A 71 -1.92 16.46 38.41
N GLU A 72 -1.61 17.64 38.92
CA GLU A 72 -1.51 18.92 38.23
C GLU A 72 -0.47 18.88 37.11
N GLY A 73 -0.73 19.67 36.07
CA GLY A 73 -0.01 19.81 34.81
C GLY A 73 1.44 19.32 34.71
N ASN A 74 1.65 18.32 33.84
CA ASN A 74 2.87 18.19 33.05
C ASN A 74 2.50 17.72 31.63
N LEU A 75 2.52 18.63 30.65
CA LEU A 75 2.16 18.32 29.26
C LEU A 75 3.17 17.39 28.56
N ASP A 76 4.33 17.15 29.20
CA ASP A 76 5.38 16.28 28.67
C ASP A 76 5.14 14.78 28.95
N GLY A 77 4.32 14.43 29.95
CA GLY A 77 4.08 13.04 30.36
C GLY A 77 3.13 12.25 29.45
N VAL A 78 2.15 12.93 28.85
CA VAL A 78 1.12 12.29 28.02
C VAL A 78 1.72 11.68 26.74
N ALA A 79 2.73 12.31 26.16
CA ALA A 79 3.43 11.80 24.98
C ALA A 79 4.32 10.59 25.30
N ALA A 80 4.88 10.50 26.52
CA ALA A 80 5.67 9.35 26.95
C ALA A 80 4.78 8.12 27.20
N ASP A 81 3.63 8.32 27.85
CA ASP A 81 2.65 7.24 28.09
C ASP A 81 2.08 6.68 26.77
N ALA A 82 1.78 7.56 25.81
CA ALA A 82 1.33 7.14 24.48
C ALA A 82 2.42 6.34 23.73
N LYS A 83 3.69 6.77 23.81
CA LYS A 83 4.81 6.04 23.18
C LYS A 83 5.04 4.68 23.81
N ASN A 84 4.90 4.55 25.13
CA ASN A 84 5.01 3.26 25.81
C ASN A 84 3.88 2.31 25.39
N SER A 85 2.65 2.81 25.26
CA SER A 85 1.51 2.02 24.78
C SER A 85 1.70 1.50 23.35
N VAL A 86 2.23 2.31 22.43
CA VAL A 86 2.49 1.90 21.04
C VAL A 86 3.59 0.83 20.97
N LYS A 87 4.66 1.01 21.75
CA LYS A 87 5.75 0.02 21.80
C LYS A 87 5.29 -1.33 22.34
N GLU A 88 4.47 -1.32 23.39
CA GLU A 88 3.86 -2.53 23.96
C GLU A 88 2.92 -3.20 22.94
N PHE A 89 2.14 -2.42 22.19
CA PHE A 89 1.28 -2.93 21.14
C PHE A 89 2.06 -3.75 20.09
N PHE A 90 3.15 -3.19 19.56
CA PHE A 90 3.96 -3.89 18.56
C PHE A 90 4.80 -5.02 19.16
N ALA A 91 5.15 -4.96 20.45
CA ALA A 91 5.73 -6.09 21.16
C ALA A 91 4.76 -7.29 21.25
N LEU A 92 3.48 -7.04 21.57
CA LEU A 92 2.44 -8.07 21.57
C LEU A 92 2.17 -8.63 20.17
N ALA A 93 2.35 -7.81 19.14
CA ALA A 93 2.24 -8.23 17.75
C ALA A 93 3.41 -9.09 17.25
N GLY A 94 4.48 -9.22 18.05
CA GLY A 94 5.68 -9.98 17.68
C GLY A 94 6.70 -9.18 16.86
N ASN A 95 6.70 -7.84 16.97
CA ASN A 95 7.65 -6.92 16.34
C ASN A 95 7.85 -7.19 14.84
N PHE A 96 6.79 -6.97 14.07
CA PHE A 96 6.84 -7.17 12.62
C PHE A 96 7.97 -6.33 11.99
N MET A 97 8.88 -7.02 11.31
CA MET A 97 9.88 -6.41 10.44
C MET A 97 9.54 -6.75 9.00
N SER A 98 9.67 -5.77 8.10
CA SER A 98 9.52 -6.02 6.68
C SER A 98 10.54 -7.05 6.23
N PRO A 99 10.12 -8.07 5.47
CA PRO A 99 11.06 -8.93 4.77
C PRO A 99 11.72 -8.21 3.58
N GLN A 100 11.23 -7.03 3.18
CA GLN A 100 11.71 -6.30 2.01
C GLN A 100 12.98 -5.49 2.35
N PRO A 101 14.03 -5.57 1.53
CA PRO A 101 15.28 -4.83 1.78
C PRO A 101 15.19 -3.35 1.43
N GLN A 102 14.09 -2.91 0.80
CA GLN A 102 13.93 -1.57 0.25
C GLN A 102 13.83 -0.51 1.36
N ARG A 103 14.48 0.62 1.11
CA ARG A 103 14.57 1.74 2.05
C ARG A 103 14.02 2.99 1.39
N TYR A 104 13.14 3.68 2.09
CA TYR A 104 12.48 4.90 1.62
C TYR A 104 12.77 6.06 2.56
N THR A 105 12.87 7.27 2.01
CA THR A 105 12.96 8.48 2.85
C THR A 105 11.56 8.96 3.26
N ARG A 106 11.44 9.74 4.34
CA ARG A 106 10.14 10.34 4.69
C ARG A 106 9.59 11.23 3.57
N ASP A 107 10.47 11.96 2.89
CA ASP A 107 10.07 12.84 1.79
C ASP A 107 9.54 12.07 0.58
N GLU A 108 10.08 10.87 0.33
CA GLU A 108 9.58 9.97 -0.70
C GLU A 108 8.21 9.41 -0.33
N VAL A 109 8.06 8.86 0.89
CA VAL A 109 6.77 8.33 1.35
C VAL A 109 5.68 9.43 1.36
N ALA A 110 6.05 10.69 1.66
CA ALA A 110 5.14 11.84 1.64
C ALA A 110 4.55 12.19 0.26
N GLN A 111 5.13 11.68 -0.83
CA GLN A 111 4.59 11.89 -2.18
C GLN A 111 3.34 11.02 -2.45
N HIS A 112 3.19 9.90 -1.73
CA HIS A 112 2.15 8.89 -1.92
C HIS A 112 0.97 9.12 -0.97
N ARG A 113 0.06 10.02 -1.37
CA ARG A 113 -1.04 10.53 -0.52
C ARG A 113 -2.42 10.54 -1.18
N THR A 114 -2.60 9.83 -2.28
CA THR A 114 -3.88 9.78 -3.02
C THR A 114 -4.53 8.41 -2.88
N ALA A 115 -5.83 8.27 -3.11
CA ALA A 115 -6.50 6.98 -2.92
C ALA A 115 -5.92 5.85 -3.78
N ASP A 116 -5.49 6.18 -5.00
CA ASP A 116 -4.90 5.22 -5.93
C ASP A 116 -3.38 5.05 -5.73
N ASP A 117 -2.78 5.86 -4.86
CA ASP A 117 -1.35 5.87 -4.54
C ASP A 117 -1.13 6.39 -3.11
N LEU A 118 -1.36 5.52 -2.13
CA LEU A 118 -1.36 5.84 -0.70
C LEU A 118 -0.35 4.97 0.05
N TRP A 119 0.73 5.60 0.52
CA TRP A 119 1.67 4.96 1.43
C TRP A 119 1.55 5.54 2.83
N ILE A 120 1.72 4.66 3.81
CA ILE A 120 1.74 5.01 5.22
C ILE A 120 2.96 4.38 5.89
N VAL A 121 3.41 5.01 6.98
CA VAL A 121 4.44 4.44 7.84
C VAL A 121 3.76 3.88 9.10
N ILE A 122 4.12 2.67 9.50
CA ILE A 122 3.72 2.10 10.79
C ILE A 122 4.91 1.39 11.42
N ASP A 123 5.34 1.88 12.59
CA ASP A 123 6.48 1.32 13.34
C ASP A 123 7.74 1.20 12.46
N GLY A 124 8.00 2.23 11.65
CA GLY A 124 9.12 2.28 10.72
C GLY A 124 8.99 1.40 9.46
N ASN A 125 7.90 0.64 9.30
CA ASN A 125 7.57 -0.08 8.08
C ASN A 125 6.81 0.83 7.10
N VAL A 126 7.12 0.74 5.81
CA VAL A 126 6.37 1.42 4.75
C VAL A 126 5.37 0.43 4.16
N LEU A 127 4.10 0.82 4.14
CA LEU A 127 2.98 0.01 3.66
C LEU A 127 2.30 0.73 2.49
N ASP A 128 2.20 0.04 1.35
CA ASP A 128 1.34 0.46 0.24
C ASP A 128 -0.08 -0.09 0.47
N VAL A 129 -1.01 0.82 0.74
CA VAL A 129 -2.41 0.49 1.07
C VAL A 129 -3.37 0.95 -0.02
N SER A 130 -2.87 1.32 -1.20
CA SER A 130 -3.67 1.84 -2.33
C SER A 130 -4.80 0.89 -2.71
N LEU A 131 -4.52 -0.41 -2.76
CA LEU A 131 -5.52 -1.43 -3.08
C LEU A 131 -6.47 -1.77 -1.91
N PHE A 132 -6.08 -1.41 -0.69
CA PHE A 132 -6.82 -1.76 0.52
C PHE A 132 -7.73 -0.64 1.02
N ILE A 133 -7.47 0.62 0.68
CA ILE A 133 -8.16 1.78 1.25
C ILE A 133 -9.68 1.73 1.08
N HIS A 134 -10.18 1.21 -0.05
CA HIS A 134 -11.62 1.07 -0.32
C HIS A 134 -12.29 -0.09 0.44
N GLN A 135 -11.49 -1.03 0.96
CA GLN A 135 -11.95 -2.19 1.71
C GLN A 135 -11.70 -2.04 3.23
N HIS A 136 -10.99 -0.99 3.62
CA HIS A 136 -10.66 -0.73 5.02
C HIS A 136 -11.94 -0.53 5.86
N PRO A 137 -12.17 -1.32 6.92
CA PRO A 137 -13.39 -1.22 7.75
C PRO A 137 -13.59 0.13 8.43
N GLY A 138 -12.51 0.89 8.66
CA GLY A 138 -12.58 2.27 9.17
C GLY A 138 -12.96 3.32 8.13
N GLY A 139 -13.22 2.90 6.89
CA GLY A 139 -13.51 3.78 5.76
C GLY A 139 -12.31 4.59 5.30
N LEU A 140 -12.59 5.64 4.51
CA LEU A 140 -11.61 6.52 3.88
C LEU A 140 -10.94 7.52 4.85
N VAL A 141 -11.11 7.36 6.16
CA VAL A 141 -10.48 8.23 7.17
C VAL A 141 -8.95 8.24 7.09
N LEU A 142 -8.35 7.21 6.48
CA LEU A 142 -6.92 7.19 6.17
C LEU A 142 -6.52 8.26 5.14
N LEU A 143 -7.41 8.67 4.23
CA LEU A 143 -7.08 9.71 3.25
C LEU A 143 -6.94 11.09 3.90
N ASP A 144 -7.65 11.33 4.99
CA ASP A 144 -7.59 12.57 5.74
C ASP A 144 -6.35 12.59 6.65
N GLY A 145 -5.19 12.81 6.03
CA GLY A 145 -3.94 13.14 6.73
C GLY A 145 -3.00 11.97 7.04
N ALA A 146 -3.33 10.72 6.67
CA ALA A 146 -2.42 9.58 6.90
C ALA A 146 -1.35 9.43 5.81
N GLY A 147 -1.61 9.91 4.59
CA GLY A 147 -0.69 9.77 3.46
C GLY A 147 0.66 10.40 3.78
N GLY A 148 1.71 9.58 3.73
CA GLY A 148 3.06 10.04 4.08
C GLY A 148 3.42 10.10 5.56
N GLN A 149 2.47 9.83 6.46
CA GLN A 149 2.66 9.99 7.91
C GLN A 149 2.90 8.67 8.64
N ASP A 150 3.47 8.77 9.84
CA ASP A 150 3.55 7.66 10.78
C ASP A 150 2.23 7.52 11.54
N MET A 151 1.55 6.41 11.25
CA MET A 151 0.23 6.09 11.77
C MET A 151 0.28 5.09 12.93
N ALA A 152 1.46 4.77 13.48
CA ALA A 152 1.62 3.78 14.55
C ALA A 152 0.71 4.05 15.76
N THR A 153 0.62 5.30 16.21
CA THR A 153 -0.24 5.68 17.35
C THR A 153 -1.72 5.51 17.04
N VAL A 154 -2.16 5.90 15.84
CA VAL A 154 -3.56 5.77 15.42
C VAL A 154 -3.91 4.30 15.24
N PHE A 155 -3.02 3.53 14.61
CA PHE A 155 -3.20 2.11 14.36
C PHE A 155 -3.38 1.34 15.69
N ALA A 156 -2.47 1.54 16.64
CA ALA A 156 -2.52 0.88 17.96
C ALA A 156 -3.78 1.20 18.76
N ARG A 157 -4.39 2.37 18.53
CA ARG A 157 -5.62 2.80 19.22
C ARG A 157 -6.88 2.10 18.71
N PHE A 158 -6.94 1.77 17.42
CA PHE A 158 -8.15 1.28 16.76
C PHE A 158 -8.10 -0.19 16.33
N HIS A 159 -6.92 -0.80 16.38
CA HIS A 159 -6.72 -2.18 15.93
C HIS A 159 -6.25 -3.07 17.07
N HIS A 160 -6.46 -4.38 16.92
CA HIS A 160 -5.88 -5.38 17.80
C HIS A 160 -4.46 -5.74 17.31
N PRO A 161 -3.48 -6.10 18.17
CA PRO A 161 -2.12 -6.46 17.75
C PRO A 161 -2.06 -7.56 16.68
N SER A 162 -3.04 -8.47 16.64
CA SER A 162 -3.11 -9.51 15.61
C SER A 162 -3.29 -8.98 14.19
N SER A 163 -3.81 -7.76 14.03
CA SER A 163 -3.99 -7.12 12.72
C SER A 163 -2.66 -6.82 12.02
N VAL A 164 -1.57 -6.71 12.77
CA VAL A 164 -0.20 -6.53 12.23
C VAL A 164 0.20 -7.68 11.29
N ARG A 165 -0.38 -8.87 11.44
CA ARG A 165 -0.14 -10.01 10.52
C ARG A 165 -0.46 -9.68 9.06
N LEU A 166 -1.36 -8.73 8.82
CA LEU A 166 -1.73 -8.29 7.47
C LEU A 166 -0.66 -7.40 6.81
N PHE A 167 0.29 -6.85 7.58
CA PHE A 167 1.34 -5.97 7.05
C PHE A 167 2.18 -6.68 6.00
N ALA A 168 2.38 -8.00 6.11
CA ALA A 168 3.10 -8.80 5.12
C ALA A 168 2.54 -8.67 3.69
N ASN A 169 1.25 -8.35 3.53
CA ASN A 169 0.62 -8.20 2.22
C ASN A 169 0.86 -6.82 1.58
N PHE A 170 1.18 -5.81 2.39
CA PHE A 170 1.24 -4.41 1.99
C PHE A 170 2.63 -3.81 2.16
N CYS A 171 3.53 -4.49 2.88
CA CYS A 171 4.82 -3.94 3.24
C CYS A 171 5.78 -3.96 2.06
N ILE A 172 6.22 -2.75 1.69
CA ILE A 172 7.12 -2.53 0.55
C ILE A 172 8.55 -2.20 1.00
N GLY A 173 8.78 -1.97 2.30
CA GLY A 173 10.11 -1.72 2.87
C GLY A 173 10.07 -0.99 4.20
N HIS A 174 11.13 -0.23 4.48
CA HIS A 174 11.31 0.52 5.73
C HIS A 174 11.74 1.96 5.50
N VAL A 175 11.36 2.85 6.41
CA VAL A 175 11.79 4.25 6.36
C VAL A 175 13.21 4.40 6.90
N VAL A 176 14.00 5.30 6.30
CA VAL A 176 15.35 5.68 6.75
C VAL A 176 15.48 7.18 6.97
N GLY A 177 16.37 7.58 7.89
CA GLY A 177 16.68 8.98 8.18
C GLY A 177 15.70 9.64 9.15
N ALA A 178 15.64 9.15 10.38
CA ALA A 178 14.80 9.67 11.46
C ALA A 178 15.32 11.00 12.03
#